data_AF-A0A506VCM0-F1
#
_entry.id   AF-A0A506VCM0-F1
#
_cell.length_a   1.000
_cell.length_b   1.000
_cell.length_c   1.000
_cell.angle_alpha   90.00
_cell.angle_beta   90.00
_cell.angle_gamma   90.00
#
_symmetry.space_group_name_H-M   'P 1'
#
loop_
_entity.id
_entity.type
_entity.pdbx_description
1 polymer ?
#
loop_
_entity_poly.entity_id
_entity_poly.type
_entity_poly.pdbx_seq_one_letter_code
_entity_poly.pdbx_strand_id
1 'polypeptide(L)'
;MNINVAKVGEKIGGNVGVNIDIGVTDPKHSFTSACAIRMSYVLNYTGAKISGGSWATVSGKDKNWYIYRVKDLLKYMHSMYGEPDKVVKNPRVEDFKGINGIMIFSTNDWSDLNSCAK
;
A
#
# COMPACT_ATOMS: atom_id res chain seq x y z
N MET A 1 0.04 2.08 10.24
CA MET A 1 1.35 1.88 10.92
C MET A 1 2.32 2.97 10.50
N ASN A 2 2.77 3.83 11.42
CA ASN A 2 3.65 4.96 11.12
C ASN A 2 5.08 4.71 11.62
N ILE A 3 5.82 3.82 10.96
CA ILE A 3 7.23 3.50 11.28
C ILE A 3 8.07 3.46 9.99
N ASN A 4 9.39 3.65 10.12
CA ASN A 4 10.35 3.54 9.01
C ASN A 4 10.25 2.15 8.35
N VAL A 5 10.51 2.08 7.04
CA VAL A 5 10.43 0.86 6.23
C VAL A 5 11.22 -0.33 6.83
N ALA A 6 12.41 -0.11 7.40
CA ALA A 6 13.17 -1.19 8.03
C ALA A 6 12.38 -1.85 9.18
N LYS A 7 11.77 -1.03 10.05
CA LYS A 7 10.90 -1.52 11.14
C LYS A 7 9.60 -2.15 10.63
N VAL A 8 9.13 -1.80 9.43
CA VAL A 8 8.02 -2.50 8.75
C VAL A 8 8.46 -3.92 8.38
N GLY A 9 9.67 -4.07 7.83
CA GLY A 9 10.28 -5.36 7.53
C GLY A 9 10.42 -6.25 8.75
N GLU A 10 10.97 -5.73 9.85
CA GLU A 10 11.10 -6.45 11.12
C GLU A 10 9.73 -6.90 11.67
N LYS A 11 8.73 -6.01 11.62
CA LYS A 11 7.41 -6.28 12.19
C LYS A 11 6.63 -7.35 11.40
N ILE A 12 6.66 -7.29 10.07
CA ILE A 12 5.91 -8.22 9.21
C ILE A 12 6.70 -9.54 9.04
N GLY A 13 8.02 -9.44 8.91
CA GLY A 13 8.92 -10.58 8.68
C GLY A 13 8.61 -11.37 7.41
N GLY A 14 9.08 -12.61 7.34
CA GLY A 14 8.87 -13.49 6.20
C GLY A 14 9.53 -12.95 4.93
N ASN A 15 8.93 -13.22 3.78
CA ASN A 15 9.45 -12.72 2.50
C ASN A 15 9.34 -11.20 2.39
N VAL A 16 8.36 -10.57 3.06
CA VAL A 16 8.27 -9.11 3.16
C VAL A 16 9.52 -8.53 3.82
N GLY A 17 9.92 -9.06 4.98
CA GLY A 17 11.12 -8.63 5.70
C GLY A 17 12.39 -8.78 4.85
N VAL A 18 12.60 -9.97 4.27
CA VAL A 18 13.76 -10.26 3.42
C VAL A 18 13.88 -9.28 2.25
N ASN A 19 12.79 -9.01 1.54
CA ASN A 19 12.81 -8.10 0.39
C ASN A 19 13.00 -6.63 0.81
N ILE A 20 12.50 -6.22 1.97
CA ILE A 20 12.76 -4.88 2.53
C ILE A 20 14.24 -4.72 2.88
N ASP A 21 14.85 -5.72 3.52
CA ASP A 21 16.26 -5.68 3.93
C ASP A 21 17.18 -5.61 2.70
N ILE A 22 16.90 -6.40 1.66
CA ILE A 22 17.59 -6.31 0.36
C ILE A 22 17.46 -4.89 -0.21
N GLY A 23 16.26 -4.33 -0.16
CA GLY A 23 15.98 -2.99 -0.65
C GLY A 23 16.63 -1.84 0.14
N VAL A 24 16.96 -2.04 1.41
CA VAL A 24 17.76 -1.10 2.21
C VAL A 24 19.22 -1.09 1.72
N THR A 25 19.72 -2.24 1.26
CA THR A 25 21.10 -2.37 0.76
C THR A 25 21.26 -2.03 -0.73
N ASP A 26 20.23 -2.24 -1.55
CA ASP A 26 20.20 -1.89 -2.96
C ASP A 26 18.90 -1.16 -3.33
N PRO A 27 18.91 0.19 -3.33
CA PRO A 27 17.74 1.01 -3.64
C PRO A 27 17.18 0.80 -5.06
N LYS A 28 17.97 0.28 -6.01
CA LYS A 28 17.49 -0.01 -7.38
C LYS A 28 16.64 -1.27 -7.45
N HIS A 29 16.72 -2.15 -6.46
CA HIS A 29 15.97 -3.40 -6.36
C HIS A 29 14.97 -3.42 -5.19
N SER A 30 14.83 -2.29 -4.50
CA SER A 30 13.94 -2.11 -3.35
C SER A 30 12.47 -1.99 -3.72
N PHE A 31 11.58 -2.34 -2.79
CA PHE A 31 10.21 -1.84 -2.81
C PHE A 31 10.26 -0.30 -2.66
N THR A 32 10.17 0.40 -3.78
CA THR A 32 10.25 1.86 -3.86
C THR A 32 9.21 2.59 -3.00
N SER A 33 8.17 1.90 -2.51
CA SER A 33 7.21 2.46 -1.59
C SER A 33 6.72 1.48 -0.53
N ALA A 34 7.15 1.71 0.71
CA ALA A 34 6.57 1.07 1.90
C ALA A 34 5.07 1.38 2.09
N CYS A 35 4.50 2.31 1.31
CA CYS A 35 3.07 2.62 1.34
C CYS A 35 2.22 1.39 1.01
N ALA A 36 2.54 0.67 -0.06
CA ALA A 36 1.72 -0.46 -0.50
C ALA A 36 1.70 -1.60 0.55
N ILE A 37 2.86 -1.86 1.16
CA ILE A 37 3.01 -2.86 2.22
C ILE A 37 2.29 -2.42 3.50
N ARG A 38 2.41 -1.15 3.90
CA ARG A 38 1.70 -0.61 5.07
C ARG A 38 0.18 -0.69 4.89
N MET A 39 -0.32 -0.36 3.70
CA MET A 39 -1.75 -0.46 3.42
C MET A 39 -2.20 -1.92 3.38
N SER A 40 -1.42 -2.81 2.75
CA SER A 40 -1.68 -4.25 2.76
C SER A 40 -1.77 -4.82 4.18
N TYR A 41 -0.91 -4.36 5.09
CA TYR A 41 -1.01 -4.70 6.51
C TYR A 41 -2.35 -4.27 7.09
N VAL A 42 -2.77 -3.01 6.90
CA VAL A 42 -4.07 -2.54 7.42
C VAL A 42 -5.21 -3.42 6.90
N LEU A 43 -5.27 -3.61 5.58
CA LEU A 43 -6.31 -4.41 4.91
C LEU A 43 -6.40 -5.84 5.46
N ASN A 44 -5.27 -6.52 5.63
CA ASN A 44 -5.22 -7.88 6.17
C ASN A 44 -5.76 -8.01 7.59
N TYR A 45 -5.65 -6.96 8.41
CA TYR A 45 -6.07 -6.97 9.82
C TYR A 45 -7.42 -6.26 10.07
N THR A 46 -7.99 -5.57 9.08
CA THR A 46 -9.28 -4.86 9.21
C THR A 46 -10.42 -5.50 8.41
N GLY A 47 -10.26 -6.75 7.96
CA GLY A 47 -11.34 -7.53 7.32
C GLY A 47 -11.36 -7.50 5.79
N ALA A 48 -10.46 -6.75 5.14
CA ALA A 48 -10.25 -6.78 3.69
C ALA A 48 -9.03 -7.64 3.35
N LYS A 49 -9.13 -8.94 3.65
CA LYS A 49 -7.98 -9.85 3.56
C LYS A 49 -7.51 -10.00 2.10
N ILE A 50 -6.20 -9.85 1.89
CA ILE A 50 -5.58 -10.00 0.58
C ILE A 50 -5.32 -11.49 0.32
N SER A 51 -5.82 -11.99 -0.81
CA SER A 51 -5.50 -13.32 -1.34
C SER A 51 -4.29 -13.26 -2.29
N GLY A 52 -3.49 -14.32 -2.30
CA GLY A 52 -2.41 -14.48 -3.26
C GLY A 52 -2.94 -14.83 -4.65
N GLY A 53 -2.17 -14.50 -5.69
CA GLY A 53 -2.40 -14.97 -7.07
C GLY A 53 -2.95 -13.93 -8.05
N SER A 54 -3.80 -12.99 -7.60
CA SER A 54 -4.35 -11.95 -8.49
C SER A 54 -3.48 -10.69 -8.61
N TRP A 55 -2.54 -10.52 -7.68
CA TRP A 55 -1.75 -9.30 -7.51
C TRP A 55 -0.29 -9.65 -7.26
N ALA A 56 0.64 -8.74 -7.59
CA ALA A 56 2.03 -8.89 -7.20
C ALA A 56 2.15 -8.83 -5.67
N THR A 57 2.25 -10.01 -5.05
CA THR A 57 2.19 -10.23 -3.61
C THR A 57 3.40 -11.00 -3.11
N VAL A 58 3.76 -10.74 -1.86
CA VAL A 58 4.77 -11.50 -1.11
C VAL A 58 4.19 -11.90 0.25
N SER A 59 4.65 -13.02 0.80
CA SER A 59 4.16 -13.52 2.08
C SER A 59 4.88 -12.87 3.28
N GLY A 60 4.12 -12.54 4.32
CA GLY A 60 4.66 -12.20 5.63
C GLY A 60 4.91 -13.44 6.50
N LYS A 61 5.56 -13.25 7.65
CA LYS A 61 5.73 -14.32 8.66
C LYS A 61 4.39 -14.80 9.24
N ASP A 62 3.42 -13.90 9.25
CA ASP A 62 2.04 -14.10 9.67
C ASP A 62 1.18 -14.93 8.68
N LYS A 63 1.78 -15.40 7.58
CA LYS A 63 1.11 -16.15 6.50
C LYS A 63 0.06 -15.32 5.74
N ASN A 64 0.06 -14.00 5.88
CA ASN A 64 -0.75 -13.12 5.04
C ASN A 64 0.02 -12.70 3.77
N TRP A 65 -0.74 -12.24 2.77
CA TRP A 65 -0.20 -11.75 1.51
C TRP A 65 -0.14 -10.23 1.50
N TYR A 66 0.95 -9.68 0.98
CA TYR A 66 1.21 -8.24 0.97
C TYR A 66 1.46 -7.77 -0.45
N ILE A 67 0.62 -6.85 -0.94
CA ILE A 67 0.81 -6.21 -2.24
C ILE A 67 1.96 -5.22 -2.11
N TYR A 68 2.96 -5.35 -2.96
CA TYR A 68 4.15 -4.49 -2.92
C TYR A 68 4.21 -3.48 -4.07
N ARG A 69 3.29 -3.57 -5.05
CA ARG A 69 3.17 -2.61 -6.14
C ARG A 69 1.98 -1.67 -5.91
N VAL A 70 2.22 -0.37 -5.92
CA VAL A 70 1.17 0.65 -5.75
C VAL A 70 0.05 0.48 -6.79
N LYS A 71 0.38 0.23 -8.06
CA LYS A 71 -0.62 0.00 -9.12
C LYS A 71 -1.55 -1.18 -8.83
N ASP A 72 -1.03 -2.27 -8.27
CA ASP A 72 -1.85 -3.44 -7.95
C ASP A 72 -2.70 -3.19 -6.70
N LEU A 73 -2.19 -2.39 -5.75
CA LEU A 73 -2.98 -1.96 -4.59
C LEU A 73 -4.18 -1.10 -5.03
N LEU A 74 -3.98 -0.16 -5.96
CA LEU A 74 -5.07 0.67 -6.48
C LEU A 74 -6.17 -0.18 -7.14
N LYS A 75 -5.78 -1.17 -7.95
CA LYS A 75 -6.73 -2.12 -8.56
C LYS A 75 -7.45 -2.96 -7.52
N TYR A 76 -6.73 -3.45 -6.50
CA TYR A 76 -7.34 -4.18 -5.40
C TYR A 76 -8.38 -3.33 -4.67
N MET A 77 -8.03 -2.08 -4.33
CA MET A 77 -8.94 -1.15 -3.67
C MET A 77 -10.18 -0.87 -4.52
N HIS A 78 -10.01 -0.63 -5.81
CA HIS A 78 -11.14 -0.44 -6.73
C HIS A 78 -12.03 -1.68 -6.82
N SER A 79 -11.44 -2.89 -6.85
CA SER A 79 -12.22 -4.13 -6.86
C SER A 79 -13.00 -4.38 -5.57
N MET A 80 -12.51 -3.87 -4.43
CA MET A 80 -13.12 -4.08 -3.11
C MET A 80 -14.12 -2.99 -2.74
N TYR A 81 -13.83 -1.73 -3.06
CA TYR A 81 -14.59 -0.57 -2.62
C TYR A 81 -15.34 0.15 -3.76
N GLY A 82 -15.05 -0.17 -5.02
CA GLY A 82 -15.64 0.51 -6.18
C GLY A 82 -14.98 1.86 -6.45
N GLU A 83 -15.76 2.76 -7.07
CA GLU A 83 -15.32 4.12 -7.36
C GLU A 83 -15.14 4.96 -6.08
N PRO A 84 -14.22 5.94 -6.06
CA PRO A 84 -14.04 6.82 -4.91
C PRO A 84 -15.27 7.69 -4.65
N ASP A 85 -15.61 7.90 -3.38
CA ASP A 85 -16.68 8.82 -2.97
C ASP A 85 -16.41 10.27 -3.38
N LYS A 86 -15.13 10.65 -3.51
CA LYS A 86 -14.71 12.00 -3.87
C LYS A 86 -13.39 12.00 -4.61
N VAL A 87 -13.33 12.74 -5.72
CA VAL A 87 -12.11 13.01 -6.50
C VAL A 87 -11.95 14.52 -6.65
N VAL A 88 -10.78 15.05 -6.29
CA VAL A 88 -10.47 16.48 -6.37
C VAL A 88 -9.14 16.69 -7.10
N LYS A 89 -9.14 17.56 -8.11
CA LYS A 89 -7.91 18.02 -8.76
C LYS A 89 -7.32 19.18 -7.95
N ASN A 90 -6.01 19.15 -7.71
CA ASN A 90 -5.29 20.12 -6.86
C ASN A 90 -5.87 20.21 -5.42
N PRO A 91 -5.88 19.09 -4.67
CA PRO A 91 -6.57 18.99 -3.39
C PRO A 91 -6.00 19.91 -2.29
N ARG A 92 -6.88 20.45 -1.46
CA ARG A 92 -6.58 21.17 -0.20
C ARG A 92 -7.17 20.42 0.99
N VAL A 93 -6.70 20.70 2.20
CA VAL A 93 -7.18 20.03 3.42
C VAL A 93 -8.68 20.27 3.64
N GLU A 94 -9.13 21.46 3.28
CA GLU A 94 -10.52 21.91 3.39
C GLU A 94 -11.47 21.06 2.52
N ASP A 95 -10.99 20.53 1.40
CA ASP A 95 -11.79 19.70 0.51
C ASP A 95 -12.22 18.37 1.15
N PHE A 96 -11.52 17.93 2.18
CA PHE A 96 -11.77 16.67 2.88
C PHE A 96 -12.19 16.88 4.34
N LYS A 97 -12.53 18.12 4.72
CA LYS A 97 -13.00 18.42 6.08
C LYS A 97 -14.25 17.61 6.40
N GLY A 98 -14.19 16.84 7.49
CA GLY A 98 -15.29 16.00 7.94
C GLY A 98 -15.39 14.63 7.25
N ILE A 99 -14.47 14.31 6.32
CA ILE A 99 -14.39 13.00 5.67
C ILE A 99 -13.31 12.16 6.37
N ASN A 100 -13.68 10.96 6.84
CA ASN A 100 -12.75 9.97 7.39
C ASN A 100 -12.77 8.74 6.50
N GLY A 101 -11.61 8.27 6.07
CA GLY A 101 -11.49 7.13 5.18
C GLY A 101 -10.08 6.96 4.66
N ILE A 102 -9.93 6.17 3.61
CA ILE A 102 -8.65 5.99 2.92
C ILE A 102 -8.52 7.09 1.87
N MET A 103 -7.41 7.82 1.90
CA MET A 103 -7.14 8.87 0.93
C MET A 103 -5.98 8.45 0.01
N ILE A 104 -6.18 8.60 -1.31
CA ILE A 104 -5.17 8.29 -2.32
C ILE A 104 -4.74 9.59 -3.00
N PHE A 105 -3.45 9.90 -2.93
CA PHE A 105 -2.83 10.98 -3.69
C PHE A 105 -2.18 10.42 -4.94
N SER A 106 -2.43 11.02 -6.11
CA SER A 106 -1.79 10.65 -7.37
C SER A 106 -1.39 11.89 -8.16
N THR A 107 -0.23 11.82 -8.83
CA THR A 107 0.31 12.90 -9.67
C THR A 107 -0.21 12.86 -11.11
N ASN A 108 -0.83 11.76 -11.55
CA ASN A 108 -1.52 11.59 -12.84
C ASN A 108 -2.77 10.68 -12.68
N ASP A 109 -3.67 10.61 -13.65
CA ASP A 109 -4.88 9.77 -13.60
C ASP A 109 -4.54 8.30 -13.27
N TRP A 110 -5.04 7.76 -12.13
CA TRP A 110 -5.11 6.37 -11.58
C TRP A 110 -4.08 5.28 -11.98
N SER A 111 -3.02 5.65 -12.69
CA SER A 111 -2.05 4.77 -13.35
C SER A 111 -0.63 5.06 -12.88
N ASP A 112 -0.44 6.10 -12.07
CA ASP A 112 0.87 6.55 -11.62
C ASP A 112 1.39 5.70 -10.46
N LEU A 113 2.62 5.24 -10.63
CA LEU A 113 3.39 4.42 -9.70
C LEU A 113 3.84 5.22 -8.46
N ASN A 114 3.62 6.53 -8.45
CA ASN A 114 3.97 7.45 -7.35
C ASN A 114 2.81 7.73 -6.38
N SER A 115 1.70 6.99 -6.49
CA SER A 115 0.53 7.22 -5.65
C SER A 115 0.76 6.77 -4.19
N CYS A 116 0.37 7.59 -3.22
CA CYS A 116 0.50 7.30 -1.79
C CYS A 116 -0.90 7.26 -1.15
N ALA A 117 -1.22 6.15 -0.49
CA ALA A 117 -2.44 5.99 0.29
C ALA A 117 -2.14 6.22 1.78
N LYS A 118 -2.90 7.12 2.42
CA LYS A 118 -2.72 7.48 3.83
C LYS A 118 -3.99 7.22 4.64
#